data_AF-A0A1Q8T128-F1
#
_entry.id   AF-A0A1Q8T128-F1
#
_cell.length_a   1.000
_cell.length_b   1.000
_cell.length_c   1.000
_cell.angle_alpha   90.00
_cell.angle_beta   90.00
_cell.angle_gamma   90.00
#
_symmetry.space_group_name_H-M   'P 1'
#
loop_
_entity.id
_entity.type
_entity.pdbx_description
1 polymer ?
#
loop_
_entity_poly.entity_id
_entity_poly.type
_entity_poly.pdbx_seq_one_letter_code
_entity_poly.pdbx_strand_id
1 'polypeptide(L)'
;DTGLTNAELQRCHQHVHIPTNPDFSSLNLAAAVQVLAYECRQAFLALADASSSAASAPEREVDQPFGVTWDNPPATHADLERFFVHLEQTLTAIEFHDPDNPRQLMARLRRLFMRAHLDSMEMNILRGILGTIDKRLRDKS
;
A
#
# COMPACT_ATOMS: atom_id res chain seq x y z
N ASP A 1 1.17 -12.25 -23.37
CA ASP A 1 0.66 -11.79 -22.06
C ASP A 1 1.77 -11.76 -21.02
N THR A 2 2.15 -10.56 -20.59
CA THR A 2 3.37 -10.30 -19.78
C THR A 2 3.08 -10.04 -18.30
N GLY A 3 1.84 -10.23 -17.83
CA GLY A 3 1.46 -9.88 -16.46
C GLY A 3 1.61 -8.38 -16.16
N LEU A 4 1.75 -8.04 -14.87
CA LEU A 4 2.02 -6.67 -14.43
C LEU A 4 3.50 -6.33 -14.59
N THR A 5 3.78 -5.09 -14.99
CA THR A 5 5.12 -4.52 -14.98
C THR A 5 5.60 -4.27 -13.55
N ASN A 6 6.92 -4.13 -13.37
CA ASN A 6 7.51 -3.75 -12.08
C ASN A 6 6.95 -2.42 -11.54
N ALA A 7 6.64 -1.47 -12.43
CA ALA A 7 6.06 -0.18 -12.05
C ALA A 7 4.63 -0.35 -11.50
N GLU A 8 3.83 -1.22 -12.12
CA GLU A 8 2.48 -1.54 -11.63
C GLU A 8 2.52 -2.30 -10.31
N LEU A 9 3.41 -3.30 -10.18
CA LEU A 9 3.59 -4.06 -8.94
C LEU A 9 3.98 -3.16 -7.75
N GLN A 10 4.77 -2.11 -7.98
CA GLN A 10 5.17 -1.18 -6.92
C GLN A 10 4.02 -0.32 -6.37
N ARG A 11 2.88 -0.27 -7.06
CA ARG A 11 1.68 0.44 -6.61
C ARG A 11 0.77 -0.45 -5.76
N CYS A 12 0.96 -1.76 -5.79
CA CYS A 12 0.18 -2.70 -4.99
C CYS A 12 0.70 -2.77 -3.54
N HIS A 13 -0.21 -2.77 -2.57
CA HIS A 13 0.13 -2.98 -1.15
C HIS A 13 0.58 -4.41 -0.86
N GLN A 14 0.01 -5.37 -1.58
CA GLN A 14 0.28 -6.80 -1.45
C GLN A 14 0.37 -7.44 -2.82
N HIS A 15 1.18 -8.50 -2.90
CA HIS A 15 1.26 -9.38 -4.06
C HIS A 15 0.71 -10.74 -3.67
N VAL A 16 -0.20 -11.27 -4.48
CA VAL A 16 -0.79 -12.59 -4.28
C VAL A 16 -0.19 -13.54 -5.30
N HIS A 17 0.26 -14.70 -4.83
CA HIS A 17 0.79 -15.77 -5.67
C HIS A 17 -0.09 -17.01 -5.53
N ILE A 18 -0.70 -17.44 -6.62
CA ILE A 18 -1.46 -18.70 -6.66
C ILE A 18 -0.45 -19.85 -6.76
N PRO A 19 -0.43 -20.81 -5.81
CA PRO A 19 0.44 -21.97 -5.91
C PRO A 19 0.13 -22.76 -7.19
N THR A 20 1.15 -23.01 -7.99
CA THR A 20 1.07 -23.64 -9.31
C THR A 20 2.18 -24.65 -9.49
N ASN A 21 2.11 -25.44 -10.56
CA ASN A 21 3.23 -26.29 -10.95
C ASN A 21 4.45 -25.40 -11.26
N PRO A 22 5.62 -25.60 -10.61
CA PRO A 22 6.83 -24.82 -10.88
C PRO A 22 7.26 -24.84 -12.36
N ASP A 23 7.02 -25.96 -13.06
CA ASP A 23 7.36 -26.13 -14.47
C ASP A 23 6.33 -25.48 -15.42
N PHE A 24 5.17 -25.09 -14.88
CA PHE A 24 4.09 -24.43 -15.62
C PHE A 24 3.27 -23.52 -14.69
N SER A 25 3.83 -22.37 -14.37
CA SER A 25 3.32 -21.46 -13.33
C SER A 25 2.39 -20.37 -13.84
N SER A 26 2.27 -20.18 -15.15
CA SER A 26 1.42 -19.16 -15.75
C SER A 26 0.00 -19.70 -15.97
N LEU A 27 -0.95 -19.23 -15.17
CA LEU A 27 -2.36 -19.44 -15.46
C LEU A 27 -2.82 -18.49 -16.56
N ASN A 28 -3.83 -18.91 -17.31
CA ASN A 28 -4.63 -17.97 -18.07
C ASN A 28 -5.35 -17.00 -17.12
N LEU A 29 -5.65 -15.79 -17.62
CA LEU A 29 -6.23 -14.72 -16.82
C LEU A 29 -7.58 -15.12 -16.17
N ALA A 30 -8.45 -15.80 -16.92
CA ALA A 30 -9.78 -16.19 -16.43
C ALA A 30 -9.69 -17.18 -15.25
N ALA A 31 -8.77 -18.15 -15.32
CA ALA A 31 -8.54 -19.14 -14.27
C ALA A 31 -7.94 -18.48 -13.01
N ALA A 32 -6.98 -17.57 -13.17
CA ALA A 32 -6.43 -16.82 -12.04
C ALA A 32 -7.52 -15.99 -11.33
N VAL A 33 -8.36 -15.28 -12.08
CA VAL A 33 -9.49 -14.51 -11.54
C VAL A 33 -10.50 -15.42 -10.84
N GLN A 34 -10.84 -16.57 -11.44
CA GLN A 34 -11.79 -17.52 -10.89
C GLN A 34 -11.33 -18.09 -9.54
N VAL A 35 -10.05 -18.44 -9.41
CA VAL A 35 -9.47 -18.93 -8.15
C VAL A 35 -9.53 -17.86 -7.07
N LEU A 36 -9.09 -16.62 -7.37
CA LEU A 36 -9.14 -15.52 -6.41
C LEU A 36 -10.57 -15.20 -5.96
N ALA A 37 -11.52 -15.15 -6.89
CA ALA A 37 -12.92 -14.91 -6.56
C ALA A 37 -13.52 -16.01 -5.68
N TYR A 38 -13.15 -17.26 -5.93
CA TYR A 38 -13.58 -18.40 -5.11
C TYR A 38 -13.02 -18.30 -3.68
N GLU A 39 -11.72 -18.03 -3.52
CA GLU A 39 -11.11 -17.87 -2.19
C GLU A 39 -11.72 -16.69 -1.41
N CYS A 40 -11.97 -15.55 -2.08
CA CYS A 40 -12.69 -14.43 -1.46
C CYS A 40 -14.10 -14.82 -1.01
N ARG A 41 -14.83 -15.62 -1.81
CA ARG A 41 -16.17 -16.12 -1.47
C ARG A 41 -16.12 -17.04 -0.26
N GLN A 42 -15.16 -17.96 -0.19
CA GLN A 42 -14.98 -18.88 0.94
C GLN A 42 -14.67 -18.13 2.22
N ALA A 43 -13.76 -17.14 2.18
CA ALA A 43 -13.45 -16.28 3.32
C ALA A 43 -14.67 -15.47 3.80
N PHE A 44 -15.47 -14.94 2.87
CA PHE A 44 -16.71 -14.24 3.19
C PHE A 44 -17.73 -15.14 3.89
N LEU A 45 -17.92 -16.38 3.41
CA LEU A 45 -18.82 -17.36 4.05
C LEU A 45 -18.35 -17.72 5.46
N ALA A 46 -17.04 -17.98 5.64
CA ALA A 46 -16.49 -18.32 6.94
C ALA A 46 -16.70 -17.20 7.98
N LEU A 47 -16.61 -15.93 7.56
CA LEU A 47 -16.92 -14.78 8.41
C LEU A 47 -18.41 -14.74 8.80
N ALA A 48 -19.32 -15.00 7.85
CA ALA A 48 -20.76 -15.00 8.08
C ALA A 48 -21.19 -16.14 9.04
N ASP A 49 -20.64 -17.34 8.85
CA ASP A 49 -20.90 -18.49 9.73
C ASP A 49 -20.42 -18.21 11.15
N ALA A 50 -19.22 -17.64 11.30
CA ALA A 50 -18.67 -17.24 12.61
C ALA A 50 -19.47 -16.10 13.29
N SER A 51 -20.15 -15.25 12.53
CA SER A 51 -21.05 -14.22 13.06
C SER A 51 -22.41 -14.79 13.48
N SER A 52 -22.86 -15.89 12.87
CA SER A 52 -24.12 -16.57 13.24
C SER A 52 -24.02 -17.39 14.53
N SER A 53 -22.81 -17.82 14.92
CA SER A 53 -22.55 -18.57 16.16
C SER A 53 -22.12 -17.69 17.35
N ALA A 54 -22.04 -16.36 17.18
CA ALA A 54 -21.48 -15.44 18.17
C ALA A 54 -22.56 -14.71 18.98
N ALA A 55 -23.19 -15.41 19.91
CA ALA A 55 -23.83 -14.78 21.08
C ALA A 55 -22.79 -14.42 22.18
N SER A 56 -21.51 -14.72 21.96
CA SER A 56 -20.44 -14.48 22.95
C SER A 56 -19.05 -14.71 22.33
N ALA A 57 -18.70 -13.98 21.27
CA ALA A 57 -17.30 -13.83 20.89
C ALA A 57 -16.85 -12.42 21.34
N PRO A 58 -15.70 -12.27 22.03
CA PRO A 58 -15.17 -10.94 22.28
C PRO A 58 -14.97 -10.28 20.92
N GLU A 59 -15.37 -9.01 20.84
CA GLU A 59 -15.15 -8.15 19.68
C GLU A 59 -13.79 -8.49 19.09
N ARG A 60 -13.77 -9.03 17.85
CA ARG A 60 -12.50 -9.32 17.18
C ARG A 60 -11.72 -8.01 17.24
N GLU A 61 -10.70 -7.95 18.09
CA GLU A 61 -9.72 -6.88 18.09
C GLU A 61 -9.35 -6.70 16.63
N VAL A 62 -9.77 -5.57 16.05
CA VAL A 62 -9.52 -5.22 14.66
C VAL A 62 -8.02 -5.20 14.53
N ASP A 63 -7.42 -6.32 14.13
CA ASP A 63 -5.99 -6.64 14.06
C ASP A 63 -5.13 -5.38 14.21
N GLN A 64 -4.96 -4.93 15.45
CA GLN A 64 -4.35 -3.64 15.73
C GLN A 64 -2.87 -3.94 15.71
N PRO A 65 -2.11 -3.54 14.67
CA PRO A 65 -0.75 -4.04 14.48
C PRO A 65 0.18 -3.69 15.66
N PHE A 66 -0.27 -2.78 16.54
CA PHE A 66 0.43 -2.32 17.74
C PHE A 66 -0.45 -2.23 19.00
N GLY A 67 -1.67 -2.77 19.00
CA GLY A 67 -2.59 -2.66 20.16
C GLY A 67 -3.01 -1.22 20.49
N VAL A 68 -2.93 -0.31 19.50
CA VAL A 68 -3.40 1.07 19.61
C VAL A 68 -4.60 1.25 18.69
N THR A 69 -5.69 1.78 19.23
CA THR A 69 -6.83 2.23 18.43
C THR A 69 -6.39 3.40 17.58
N TRP A 70 -6.48 3.25 16.26
CA TRP A 70 -6.25 4.36 15.34
C TRP A 70 -7.34 5.41 15.56
N ASP A 71 -6.95 6.60 16.01
CA ASP A 71 -7.88 7.72 16.24
C ASP A 71 -8.40 8.34 14.92
N ASN A 72 -7.75 8.01 13.80
CA ASN A 72 -8.08 8.50 12.46
C ASN A 72 -8.25 7.36 11.45
N PRO A 73 -9.02 7.57 10.36
CA PRO A 73 -9.14 6.58 9.31
C PRO A 73 -7.81 6.38 8.56
N PRO A 74 -7.54 5.15 8.06
CA PRO A 74 -6.34 4.84 7.29
C PRO A 74 -6.22 5.75 6.07
N ALA A 75 -4.99 6.13 5.71
CA ALA A 75 -4.76 6.93 4.52
C ALA A 75 -5.24 6.18 3.27
N THR A 76 -5.93 6.89 2.38
CA THR A 76 -6.38 6.29 1.13
C THR A 76 -5.20 6.01 0.20
N HIS A 77 -5.36 5.06 -0.73
CA HIS A 77 -4.34 4.84 -1.77
C HIS A 77 -4.06 6.11 -2.59
N ALA A 78 -5.10 6.93 -2.83
CA ALA A 78 -4.95 8.21 -3.51
C ALA A 78 -4.10 9.21 -2.69
N ASP A 79 -4.20 9.21 -1.37
CA ASP A 79 -3.36 10.05 -0.50
C ASP A 79 -1.88 9.64 -0.55
N LEU A 80 -1.63 8.34 -0.50
CA LEU A 80 -0.29 7.78 -0.64
C LEU A 80 0.36 8.14 -1.99
N GLU A 81 -0.38 7.98 -3.10
CA GLU A 81 0.15 8.35 -4.42
C GLU A 81 0.45 9.84 -4.52
N ARG A 82 -0.45 10.71 -4.03
CA ARG A 82 -0.18 12.16 -3.95
C ARG A 82 1.07 12.47 -3.14
N PHE A 83 1.25 11.80 -2.01
CA PHE A 83 2.43 11.95 -1.17
C PHE A 83 3.71 11.50 -1.88
N PHE A 84 3.72 10.37 -2.58
CA PHE A 84 4.93 9.92 -3.28
C PHE A 84 5.33 10.86 -4.42
N VAL A 85 4.37 11.40 -5.17
CA VAL A 85 4.65 12.41 -6.19
C VAL A 85 5.29 13.65 -5.55
N HIS A 86 4.71 14.15 -4.46
CA HIS A 86 5.26 15.31 -3.74
C HIS A 86 6.66 15.01 -3.18
N LEU A 87 6.84 13.84 -2.57
CA LEU A 87 8.11 13.41 -2.00
C LEU A 87 9.21 13.36 -3.06
N GLU A 88 8.95 12.77 -4.23
CA GLU A 88 9.92 12.70 -5.32
C GLU A 88 10.32 14.09 -5.83
N GLN A 89 9.34 14.99 -5.99
CA GLN A 89 9.58 16.37 -6.38
C GLN A 89 10.46 17.10 -5.38
N THR A 90 10.13 17.03 -4.08
CA THR A 90 10.90 17.68 -3.02
C THR A 90 12.31 17.08 -2.92
N LEU A 91 12.46 15.75 -2.98
CA LEU A 91 13.76 15.08 -2.93
C LEU A 91 14.67 15.45 -4.12
N THR A 92 14.07 15.65 -5.29
CA THR A 92 14.78 16.15 -6.47
C THR A 92 15.20 17.61 -6.29
N ALA A 93 14.30 18.45 -5.78
CA ALA A 93 14.56 19.87 -5.55
C ALA A 93 15.65 20.15 -4.50
N ILE A 94 15.82 19.26 -3.52
CA ILE A 94 16.93 19.33 -2.54
C ILE A 94 18.18 18.59 -3.00
N GLU A 95 18.24 18.12 -4.25
CA GLU A 95 19.37 17.38 -4.84
C GLU A 95 19.70 16.04 -4.14
N PHE A 96 18.75 15.49 -3.37
CA PHE A 96 18.90 14.16 -2.75
C PHE A 96 18.57 13.03 -3.73
N HIS A 97 17.67 13.28 -4.67
CA HIS A 97 17.28 12.35 -5.72
C HIS A 97 17.65 12.89 -7.09
N ASP A 98 18.39 12.10 -7.86
CA ASP A 98 18.70 12.36 -9.26
C ASP A 98 17.76 11.51 -10.15
N PRO A 99 16.82 12.13 -10.89
CA PRO A 99 15.91 11.41 -11.78
C PRO A 99 16.60 10.69 -12.94
N ASP A 100 17.78 11.17 -13.35
CA ASP A 100 18.58 10.57 -14.42
C ASP A 100 19.39 9.36 -13.90
N ASN A 101 19.58 9.27 -12.58
CA ASN A 101 20.18 8.12 -11.90
C ASN A 101 19.37 7.70 -10.64
N PRO A 102 18.15 7.18 -10.82
CA PRO A 102 17.19 7.05 -9.73
C PRO A 102 17.47 5.88 -8.77
N ARG A 103 18.34 4.95 -9.18
CA ARG A 103 18.64 3.69 -8.49
C ARG A 103 17.34 2.95 -8.10
N GLN A 104 17.09 2.75 -6.80
CA GLN A 104 15.85 2.14 -6.28
C GLN A 104 15.24 2.98 -5.15
N LEU A 105 15.54 4.29 -5.09
CA LEU A 105 15.18 5.12 -3.94
C LEU A 105 13.65 5.17 -3.76
N MET A 106 12.92 5.62 -4.78
CA MET A 106 11.46 5.75 -4.71
C MET A 106 10.77 4.40 -4.50
N ALA A 107 11.26 3.32 -5.13
CA ALA A 107 10.74 1.98 -4.89
C ALA A 107 10.91 1.52 -3.43
N ARG A 108 12.03 1.87 -2.78
CA ARG A 108 12.28 1.55 -1.36
C ARG A 108 11.43 2.41 -0.43
N LEU A 109 11.28 3.71 -0.73
CA LEU A 109 10.43 4.62 0.04
C LEU A 109 8.96 4.20 -0.05
N ARG A 110 8.47 3.87 -1.25
CA ARG A 110 7.12 3.32 -1.45
C ARG A 110 6.86 2.10 -0.58
N ARG A 111 7.76 1.11 -0.62
CA ARG A 111 7.66 -0.09 0.25
C ARG A 111 7.71 0.23 1.75
N LEU A 112 8.52 1.20 2.16
CA LEU A 112 8.63 1.62 3.56
C LEU A 112 7.30 2.18 4.07
N PHE A 113 6.74 3.17 3.36
CA PHE A 113 5.52 3.85 3.78
C PHE A 113 4.27 2.98 3.60
N MET A 114 4.23 2.11 2.58
CA MET A 114 3.14 1.14 2.40
C MET A 114 3.07 0.12 3.55
N ARG A 115 4.21 -0.26 4.14
CA ARG A 115 4.27 -1.16 5.30
C ARG A 115 3.89 -0.46 6.61
N ALA A 116 3.98 0.86 6.68
CA ALA A 116 3.70 1.61 7.90
C ALA A 116 2.19 1.72 8.21
N HIS A 117 1.30 1.43 7.24
CA HIS A 117 -0.15 1.51 7.40
C HIS A 117 -0.64 2.85 7.98
N LEU A 118 -0.09 3.95 7.46
CA LEU A 118 -0.32 5.30 7.98
C LEU A 118 -1.80 5.72 7.93
N ASP A 119 -2.20 6.54 8.90
CA ASP A 119 -3.50 7.22 8.88
C ASP A 119 -3.51 8.53 8.08
N SER A 120 -4.70 9.08 7.91
CA SER A 120 -4.90 10.34 7.18
C SER A 120 -4.23 11.55 7.85
N MET A 121 -4.11 11.56 9.18
CA MET A 121 -3.48 12.65 9.93
C MET A 121 -1.96 12.61 9.79
N GLU A 122 -1.33 11.46 9.98
CA GLU A 122 0.09 11.21 9.75
C GLU A 122 0.47 11.57 8.31
N MET A 123 -0.36 11.19 7.34
CA MET A 123 -0.16 11.56 5.94
C MET A 123 -0.16 13.08 5.73
N ASN A 124 -1.06 13.80 6.40
CA ASN A 124 -1.08 15.26 6.35
C ASN A 124 0.15 15.89 7.02
N ILE A 125 0.64 15.32 8.12
CA ILE A 125 1.89 15.74 8.76
C ILE A 125 3.06 15.58 7.79
N LEU A 126 3.21 14.42 7.15
CA LEU A 126 4.27 14.16 6.19
C LEU A 126 4.22 15.13 5.00
N ARG A 127 3.04 15.35 4.40
CA ARG A 127 2.89 16.36 3.33
C ARG A 127 3.15 17.78 3.81
N GLY A 128 2.80 18.11 5.06
CA GLY A 128 3.10 19.41 5.68
C GLY A 128 4.60 19.66 5.85
N ILE A 129 5.36 18.62 6.22
CA ILE A 129 6.84 18.68 6.27
C ILE A 129 7.40 18.99 4.88
N LEU A 130 6.96 18.25 3.85
CA LEU A 130 7.40 18.50 2.47
C LEU A 130 7.05 19.91 2.00
N GLY A 131 5.82 20.37 2.26
CA GLY A 131 5.39 21.73 1.91
C GLY A 131 6.21 22.82 2.61
N THR A 132 6.69 22.56 3.83
CA THR A 132 7.57 23.48 4.56
C THR A 132 8.97 23.53 3.93
N ILE A 133 9.50 22.37 3.51
CA ILE A 133 10.77 22.28 2.78
C ILE A 133 10.67 23.05 1.47
N ASP A 134 9.63 22.81 0.67
CA ASP A 134 9.42 23.50 -0.61
C ASP A 134 9.31 25.01 -0.44
N LYS A 135 8.63 25.48 0.61
CA LYS A 135 8.56 26.91 0.93
C LYS A 135 9.96 27.49 1.18
N ARG A 136 10.77 26.81 2.00
CA ARG A 136 12.15 27.23 2.31
C ARG A 136 13.07 27.25 1.08
N LEU A 137 12.84 26.36 0.11
CA LEU A 137 13.58 26.36 -1.15
C LEU A 137 13.23 27.56 -2.02
N ARG A 138 11.92 27.87 -2.12
CA ARG A 138 11.45 29.07 -2.86
C ARG A 138 11.96 30.36 -2.25
N ASP A 139 12.00 30.46 -0.92
CA ASP A 139 12.48 31.66 -0.22
C ASP A 139 14.01 31.88 -0.37
N LYS A 140 14.76 30.88 -0.85
CA LYS A 140 16.22 30.94 -1.08
C LYS A 140 16.62 31.19 -2.53
N SER A 141 15.70 31.04 -3.49
CA SER A 141 15.92 31.34 -4.92
C SER A 141 15.64 32.81 -5.22
#